data_AF-A0A8R7UBV1-F1
#
_entry.id   AF-A0A8R7UBV1-F1
#
_cell.length_a   1.000
_cell.length_b   1.000
_cell.length_c   1.000
_cell.angle_alpha   90.00
_cell.angle_beta   90.00
_cell.angle_gamma   90.00
#
_symmetry.space_group_name_H-M   'P 1'
#
loop_
_entity.id
_entity.type
_entity.pdbx_description
1 polymer ?
#
loop_
_entity_poly.entity_id
_entity_poly.type
_entity_poly.pdbx_seq_one_letter_code
_entity_poly.pdbx_strand_id
1 'polypeptide(L)'
;MECSGDEVVELSCARGGGDPGEYAAVLKRKLQLYCAAVAKTMEAKPQESSLNCLNSQASDTSPLVSQASFDCDGTVVQGKPANSCTSKEQSDDDDGDLEENTDPASAKRVKRMLSNRESARRSRKRKQAHQNDIESQVTQLRAENASLLKRLTDMTQKYKEASLGNRNLTVDIETMRRKVWVL
;
A
#
# COMPACT_ATOMS: atom_id res chain seq x y z
N MET A 1 -14.95 -34.22 -24.02
CA MET A 1 -16.29 -34.24 -23.40
C MET A 1 -16.21 -35.28 -22.31
N GLU A 2 -16.45 -35.00 -21.03
CA GLU A 2 -17.58 -34.26 -20.48
C GLU A 2 -17.15 -33.44 -19.25
N CYS A 3 -17.70 -32.24 -19.15
CA CYS A 3 -17.53 -31.31 -18.05
C CYS A 3 -18.28 -31.84 -16.83
N SER A 4 -17.65 -31.85 -15.65
CA SER A 4 -18.37 -32.14 -14.40
C SER A 4 -17.88 -31.22 -13.30
N GLY A 5 -18.63 -30.12 -13.18
CA GLY A 5 -18.92 -29.40 -11.93
C GLY A 5 -17.74 -28.82 -11.17
N ASP A 6 -17.35 -27.60 -11.54
CA ASP A 6 -16.85 -26.66 -10.54
C ASP A 6 -17.98 -26.42 -9.53
N GLU A 7 -17.98 -27.19 -8.43
CA GLU A 7 -18.74 -26.79 -7.24
C GLU A 7 -17.99 -25.60 -6.63
N VAL A 8 -18.30 -24.42 -7.18
CA VAL A 8 -18.01 -23.14 -6.54
C VAL A 8 -18.75 -23.19 -5.21
N VAL A 9 -18.04 -23.59 -4.15
CA VAL A 9 -18.50 -23.39 -2.78
C VAL A 9 -18.53 -21.88 -2.57
N GLU A 10 -19.66 -21.30 -2.93
CA GLU A 10 -20.02 -19.92 -2.70
C GLU A 10 -19.93 -19.69 -1.19
N LEU A 11 -18.85 -19.03 -0.77
CA LEU A 11 -18.65 -18.56 0.59
C LEU A 11 -19.67 -17.47 0.86
N SER A 12 -20.90 -17.90 1.16
CA SER A 12 -21.92 -17.04 1.70
C SER A 12 -21.37 -16.42 2.99
N CYS A 13 -21.27 -15.09 2.98
CA CYS A 13 -20.92 -14.31 4.15
C CYS A 13 -22.08 -14.41 5.14
N ALA A 14 -22.06 -15.46 5.97
CA ALA A 14 -22.98 -15.60 7.08
C ALA A 14 -22.68 -14.49 8.11
N ARG A 15 -23.49 -13.45 8.03
CA ARG A 15 -23.61 -12.40 9.03
C ARG A 15 -24.27 -12.99 10.27
N GLY A 16 -23.50 -13.31 11.29
CA GLY A 16 -24.01 -13.77 12.59
C GLY A 16 -22.90 -14.38 13.43
N GLY A 17 -22.80 -14.02 14.71
CA GLY A 17 -21.69 -14.40 15.59
C GLY A 17 -21.41 -15.91 15.58
N GLY A 18 -20.28 -16.30 14.99
CA GLY A 18 -19.84 -17.70 14.94
C GLY A 18 -19.25 -18.12 16.28
N ASP A 19 -19.66 -19.29 16.76
CA ASP A 19 -19.04 -19.97 17.89
C ASP A 19 -17.52 -20.09 17.65
N PRO A 20 -16.64 -19.73 18.61
CA PRO A 20 -15.19 -19.84 18.44
C PRO A 20 -14.70 -21.21 17.93
N GLY A 21 -15.47 -22.28 18.19
CA GLY A 21 -15.22 -23.62 17.67
C GLY A 21 -15.33 -23.73 16.14
N GLU A 22 -16.21 -22.97 15.49
CA GLU A 22 -16.40 -22.99 14.04
C GLU A 22 -15.23 -22.32 13.31
N TYR A 23 -14.74 -21.20 13.83
CA TYR A 23 -13.56 -20.55 13.28
C TYR A 23 -12.32 -21.43 13.41
N ALA A 24 -12.17 -22.10 14.55
CA ALA A 24 -11.11 -23.09 14.76
C ALA A 24 -11.22 -24.28 13.79
N ALA A 25 -12.44 -24.76 13.50
CA ALA A 25 -12.67 -25.82 12.53
C ALA A 25 -12.33 -25.39 11.10
N VAL A 26 -12.69 -24.16 10.71
CA VAL A 26 -12.33 -23.58 9.41
C VAL A 26 -10.82 -23.46 9.25
N LEU A 27 -10.13 -22.96 10.29
CA LEU A 27 -8.68 -22.80 10.27
C LEU A 27 -7.97 -24.17 10.22
N LYS A 28 -8.47 -25.15 10.98
CA LYS A 28 -7.96 -26.53 10.98
C LYS A 28 -8.14 -27.20 9.62
N ARG A 29 -9.31 -27.06 9.00
CA ARG A 29 -9.58 -27.57 7.64
C ARG A 29 -8.64 -26.94 6.61
N LYS A 30 -8.43 -25.63 6.68
CA LYS A 30 -7.52 -24.91 5.78
C LYS A 30 -6.08 -25.36 5.94
N LEU A 31 -5.61 -25.53 7.18
CA LEU A 31 -4.27 -26.03 7.48
C LEU A 31 -4.07 -27.44 6.93
N GLN A 32 -5.05 -28.32 7.12
CA GLN A 32 -4.97 -29.71 6.69
C GLN A 32 -4.93 -29.85 5.15
N LEU A 33 -5.66 -28.98 4.43
CA LEU A 33 -5.58 -28.84 2.97
C LEU A 33 -4.17 -28.43 2.51
N TYR A 34 -3.56 -27.43 3.15
CA TYR A 34 -2.20 -27.01 2.84
C TYR A 34 -1.17 -28.12 3.11
N CYS A 35 -1.25 -28.76 4.27
CA CYS A 35 -0.37 -29.88 4.60
C CYS A 35 -0.49 -31.04 3.60
N ALA A 36 -1.71 -31.37 3.18
CA ALA A 36 -1.93 -32.42 2.17
C ALA A 36 -1.39 -32.03 0.78
N ALA A 37 -1.52 -30.77 0.38
CA ALA A 37 -0.97 -30.28 -0.89
C ALA A 37 0.56 -30.36 -0.89
N VAL A 38 1.21 -29.95 0.20
CA VAL A 38 2.67 -30.02 0.35
C VAL A 38 3.15 -31.47 0.34
N ALA A 39 2.48 -32.38 1.07
CA ALA A 39 2.83 -33.80 1.06
C ALA A 39 2.76 -34.39 -0.37
N LYS A 40 1.73 -34.04 -1.15
CA LYS A 40 1.61 -34.46 -2.57
C LYS A 40 2.74 -33.94 -3.45
N THR A 41 3.27 -32.74 -3.19
CA THR A 41 4.43 -32.22 -3.91
C THR A 41 5.75 -32.88 -3.51
N MET A 42 5.81 -33.49 -2.33
CA MET A 42 7.00 -34.19 -1.82
C MET A 42 7.05 -35.66 -2.24
N GLU A 43 5.91 -36.29 -2.53
CA GLU A 43 5.87 -37.69 -3.04
C GLU A 43 6.08 -37.81 -4.56
N ALA A 44 6.11 -36.69 -5.29
CA ALA A 44 6.48 -36.67 -6.70
C ALA A 44 7.99 -36.86 -6.87
N LYS A 45 8.43 -38.14 -6.94
CA LYS A 45 9.79 -38.52 -7.30
C LYS A 45 10.08 -38.15 -8.78
N PRO A 46 11.29 -37.66 -9.14
CA PRO A 46 11.54 -37.13 -10.48
C PRO A 46 11.63 -38.28 -11.50
N GLN A 47 10.70 -38.32 -12.45
CA GLN A 47 10.97 -38.97 -13.73
C GLN A 47 11.61 -37.92 -14.64
N GLU A 48 12.86 -38.17 -14.99
CA GLU A 48 13.54 -37.48 -16.07
C GLU A 48 12.70 -37.55 -17.34
N SER A 49 12.28 -36.39 -17.84
CA SER A 49 12.13 -36.21 -19.28
C SER A 49 12.27 -34.73 -19.60
N SER A 50 13.19 -34.50 -20.53
CA SER A 50 13.68 -33.25 -21.05
C SER A 50 12.64 -32.14 -21.25
N LEU A 51 13.18 -30.92 -21.19
CA LEU A 51 12.66 -29.65 -21.71
C LEU A 51 11.81 -28.83 -20.74
N ASN A 52 12.47 -27.98 -19.95
CA ASN A 52 12.49 -26.53 -20.20
C ASN A 52 13.13 -25.79 -19.02
N CYS A 53 14.39 -25.40 -19.21
CA CYS A 53 15.11 -24.54 -18.29
C CYS A 53 14.67 -23.08 -18.48
N LEU A 54 13.64 -22.64 -17.77
CA LEU A 54 13.37 -21.23 -17.50
C LEU A 54 12.67 -21.10 -16.15
N ASN A 55 13.44 -20.96 -15.06
CA ASN A 55 13.15 -19.95 -14.04
C ASN A 55 14.31 -19.88 -13.04
N SER A 56 15.11 -18.81 -13.09
CA SER A 56 15.98 -18.44 -12.00
C SER A 56 15.13 -17.83 -10.88
N GLN A 57 14.91 -18.58 -9.80
CA GLN A 57 14.72 -18.00 -8.46
C GLN A 57 16.13 -17.65 -7.96
N ALA A 58 16.45 -16.38 -7.73
CA ALA A 58 16.07 -15.62 -6.54
C ALA A 58 16.77 -16.18 -5.29
N SER A 59 17.93 -15.58 -5.01
CA SER A 59 18.45 -15.20 -3.70
C SER A 59 18.19 -16.13 -2.52
N ASP A 60 19.18 -16.96 -2.19
CA ASP A 60 19.38 -17.44 -0.82
C ASP A 60 20.17 -16.41 -0.01
N THR A 61 19.55 -16.01 1.09
CA THR A 61 20.14 -15.24 2.17
C THR A 61 21.11 -16.12 2.96
N SER A 62 22.39 -15.78 2.98
CA SER A 62 23.36 -16.44 3.86
C SER A 62 23.30 -15.90 5.30
N PRO A 63 23.40 -16.76 6.33
CA PRO A 63 23.87 -16.36 7.65
C PRO A 63 25.21 -17.03 7.95
N LEU A 64 26.30 -16.27 8.11
CA LEU A 64 27.31 -16.60 9.12
C LEU A 64 28.34 -15.48 9.33
N VAL A 65 28.54 -15.22 10.61
CA VAL A 65 29.67 -14.55 11.26
C VAL A 65 31.01 -15.23 10.92
N SER A 66 32.07 -14.45 10.67
CA SER A 66 33.33 -14.50 11.44
C SER A 66 34.36 -13.44 11.00
N GLN A 67 34.86 -12.75 12.04
CA GLN A 67 36.11 -12.01 12.23
C GLN A 67 37.22 -12.08 11.16
N ALA A 68 37.78 -10.92 10.82
CA ALA A 68 39.22 -10.65 10.92
C ALA A 68 39.50 -9.14 10.91
N SER A 69 40.28 -8.68 11.89
CA SER A 69 40.90 -7.35 12.00
C SER A 69 41.73 -6.99 10.77
N PHE A 70 41.68 -5.71 10.36
CA PHE A 70 42.86 -4.94 9.96
C PHE A 70 42.65 -3.46 10.36
N ASP A 71 43.67 -2.91 11.01
CA ASP A 71 43.70 -1.63 11.71
C ASP A 71 43.89 -0.39 10.82
N CYS A 72 43.57 0.77 11.43
CA CYS A 72 43.96 2.16 11.17
C CYS A 72 43.55 2.79 9.81
N ASP A 73 43.06 4.03 9.72
CA ASP A 73 43.46 5.23 10.45
C ASP A 73 42.27 6.19 10.67
N GLY A 74 42.29 6.87 11.81
CA GLY A 74 41.20 7.69 12.30
C GLY A 74 41.38 9.16 11.96
N THR A 75 40.29 9.81 11.55
CA THR A 75 40.08 11.23 11.87
C THR A 75 38.62 11.46 12.23
N VAL A 76 38.41 11.74 13.52
CA VAL A 76 37.15 12.10 14.17
C VAL A 76 36.87 13.58 13.96
N VAL A 77 35.67 13.94 13.46
CA VAL A 77 34.85 15.12 13.87
C VAL A 77 33.39 14.81 13.46
N GLN A 78 32.54 14.32 14.35
CA GLN A 78 31.55 15.07 15.16
C GLN A 78 30.27 15.54 14.43
N GLY A 79 29.19 14.77 14.61
CA GLY A 79 27.82 15.24 14.89
C GLY A 79 27.05 16.11 13.88
N LYS A 80 26.04 15.52 13.22
CA LYS A 80 24.70 16.09 12.94
C LYS A 80 23.80 15.04 12.26
N PRO A 81 22.55 14.81 12.71
CA PRO A 81 21.58 14.07 11.92
C PRO A 81 21.00 15.04 10.87
N ALA A 82 21.53 15.00 9.66
CA ALA A 82 20.94 15.72 8.54
C ALA A 82 19.83 14.86 7.93
N ASN A 83 18.63 15.05 8.45
CA ASN A 83 17.39 15.00 7.70
C ASN A 83 17.44 15.99 6.52
N SER A 84 18.19 15.66 5.47
CA SER A 84 18.09 16.34 4.18
C SER A 84 18.64 15.41 3.10
N CYS A 85 17.83 14.44 2.69
CA CYS A 85 18.01 13.88 1.35
C CYS A 85 17.38 14.88 0.38
N THR A 86 18.12 15.96 0.18
CA THR A 86 17.90 16.95 -0.87
C THR A 86 17.75 16.25 -2.20
N SER A 87 16.69 16.60 -2.91
CA SER A 87 16.41 16.24 -4.29
C SER A 87 17.67 16.31 -5.14
N LYS A 88 18.11 15.16 -5.65
CA LYS A 88 19.09 15.06 -6.72
C LYS A 88 18.43 14.30 -7.87
N GLU A 89 17.42 14.92 -8.47
CA GLU A 89 17.14 14.67 -9.88
C GLU A 89 18.23 15.41 -10.66
N GLN A 90 19.29 14.71 -11.05
CA GLN A 90 20.14 14.95 -12.22
C GLN A 90 21.47 14.20 -12.03
N SER A 91 21.55 13.03 -12.66
CA SER A 91 22.65 12.75 -13.57
C SER A 91 22.09 11.82 -14.65
N ASP A 92 21.42 12.44 -15.64
CA ASP A 92 21.04 11.77 -16.89
C ASP A 92 22.22 11.76 -17.88
N ASP A 93 23.44 12.13 -17.45
CA ASP A 93 24.63 12.20 -18.29
C ASP A 93 25.69 11.20 -17.80
N ASP A 94 25.43 9.92 -18.06
CA ASP A 94 26.51 8.97 -18.31
C ASP A 94 26.04 8.10 -19.47
N ASP A 95 26.06 8.74 -20.64
CA ASP A 95 26.12 8.10 -21.96
C ASP A 95 27.54 7.54 -22.13
N GLY A 96 27.90 6.59 -21.27
CA GLY A 96 29.08 5.78 -21.47
C GLY A 96 28.92 5.05 -22.80
N ASP A 97 29.66 5.51 -23.80
CA ASP A 97 29.77 4.95 -25.13
C ASP A 97 29.92 3.44 -25.03
N LEU A 98 28.82 2.75 -25.32
CA LEU A 98 28.74 1.32 -25.20
C LEU A 98 29.29 0.76 -26.50
N GLU A 99 30.62 0.87 -26.63
CA GLU A 99 31.49 0.43 -27.72
C GLU A 99 30.79 -0.56 -28.65
N GLU A 100 30.74 -0.20 -29.94
CA GLU A 100 30.17 -1.00 -31.02
C GLU A 100 30.96 -2.33 -31.14
N ASN A 101 30.63 -3.28 -30.27
CA ASN A 101 31.28 -4.57 -30.27
C ASN A 101 30.79 -5.34 -31.51
N THR A 102 31.72 -5.59 -32.42
CA THR A 102 31.54 -6.32 -33.69
C THR A 102 31.07 -7.78 -33.52
N ASP A 103 30.98 -8.30 -32.30
CA ASP A 103 30.39 -9.62 -32.00
C ASP A 103 28.86 -9.51 -31.76
N PRO A 104 28.02 -10.25 -32.52
CA PRO A 104 26.56 -10.24 -32.35
C PRO A 104 26.08 -10.61 -30.94
N ALA A 105 26.85 -11.38 -30.17
CA ALA A 105 26.49 -11.72 -28.79
C ALA A 105 26.64 -10.53 -27.83
N SER A 106 27.72 -9.76 -27.97
CA SER A 106 27.94 -8.51 -27.21
C SER A 106 26.90 -7.45 -27.56
N ALA A 107 26.59 -7.22 -28.83
CA ALA A 107 25.57 -6.26 -29.25
C ALA A 107 24.18 -6.58 -28.64
N LYS A 108 23.82 -7.86 -28.57
CA LYS A 108 22.58 -8.32 -27.93
C LYS A 108 22.58 -8.06 -26.41
N ARG A 109 23.72 -8.24 -25.74
CA ARG A 109 23.87 -7.93 -24.31
C ARG A 109 23.71 -6.44 -24.05
N VAL A 110 24.39 -5.61 -24.83
CA VAL A 110 24.27 -4.14 -24.83
C VAL A 110 22.82 -3.69 -24.95
N LYS A 111 22.09 -4.19 -25.96
CA LYS A 111 20.67 -3.86 -26.16
C LYS A 111 19.80 -4.24 -24.96
N ARG A 112 20.08 -5.38 -24.30
CA ARG A 112 19.36 -5.79 -23.08
C ARG A 112 19.67 -4.87 -21.91
N MET A 113 20.91 -4.43 -21.75
CA MET A 113 21.29 -3.49 -20.68
C MET A 113 20.55 -2.16 -20.84
N LEU A 114 20.52 -1.60 -22.06
CA LEU A 114 19.79 -0.36 -22.34
C LEU A 114 18.28 -0.52 -22.15
N SER A 115 17.69 -1.61 -22.62
CA SER A 115 16.26 -1.90 -22.44
C SER A 115 15.90 -2.09 -20.96
N ASN A 116 16.72 -2.81 -20.20
CA ASN A 116 16.51 -3.00 -18.76
C ASN A 116 16.63 -1.66 -18.02
N ARG A 117 17.67 -0.87 -18.29
CA ARG A 117 17.88 0.48 -17.75
C ARG A 117 16.64 1.35 -17.97
N GLU A 118 16.16 1.41 -19.20
CA GLU A 118 14.98 2.20 -19.56
C GLU A 118 13.70 1.67 -18.90
N SER A 119 13.51 0.34 -18.84
CA SER A 119 12.35 -0.27 -18.17
C SER A 119 12.35 -0.01 -16.65
N ALA A 120 13.52 -0.03 -16.01
CA ALA A 120 13.68 0.29 -14.60
C ALA A 120 13.35 1.77 -14.35
N ARG A 121 13.83 2.68 -15.21
CA ARG A 121 13.50 4.12 -15.15
C ARG A 121 12.00 4.37 -15.27
N ARG A 122 11.33 3.77 -16.27
CA ARG A 122 9.87 3.85 -16.42
C ARG A 122 9.12 3.28 -15.22
N SER A 123 9.59 2.17 -14.67
CA SER A 123 9.00 1.56 -13.48
C SER A 123 9.07 2.51 -12.27
N ARG A 124 10.24 3.10 -12.01
CA ARG A 124 10.41 4.12 -10.97
C ARG A 124 9.49 5.32 -11.20
N LYS A 125 9.45 5.86 -12.43
CA LYS A 125 8.58 6.99 -12.78
C LYS A 125 7.10 6.69 -12.55
N ARG A 126 6.61 5.50 -12.93
CA ARG A 126 5.22 5.08 -12.67
C ARG A 126 4.92 4.99 -11.17
N LYS A 127 5.82 4.40 -10.38
CA LYS A 127 5.65 4.32 -8.93
C LYS A 127 5.65 5.70 -8.28
N GLN A 128 6.54 6.59 -8.71
CA GLN A 128 6.57 7.97 -8.24
C GLN A 128 5.28 8.72 -8.58
N ALA A 129 4.78 8.58 -9.81
CA ALA A 129 3.53 9.21 -10.22
C ALA A 129 2.34 8.73 -9.37
N HIS A 130 2.24 7.43 -9.11
CA HIS A 130 1.20 6.87 -8.24
C HIS A 130 1.33 7.33 -6.78
N GLN A 131 2.55 7.42 -6.27
CA GLN A 131 2.81 7.96 -4.93
C GLN A 131 2.34 9.42 -4.83
N ASN A 132 2.72 10.25 -5.81
CA ASN A 132 2.32 11.65 -5.87
C ASN A 132 0.80 11.82 -6.01
N ASP A 133 0.14 10.95 -6.79
CA ASP A 133 -1.32 10.95 -6.95
C ASP A 133 -2.02 10.67 -5.61
N ILE A 134 -1.59 9.65 -4.88
CA ILE A 134 -2.14 9.35 -3.54
C ILE A 134 -1.88 10.51 -2.57
N GLU A 135 -0.68 11.10 -2.57
CA GLU A 135 -0.37 12.25 -1.72
C GLU A 135 -1.27 13.45 -2.05
N SER A 136 -1.50 13.72 -3.33
CA SER A 136 -2.43 14.75 -3.80
C SER A 136 -3.85 14.48 -3.29
N GLN A 137 -4.36 13.26 -3.48
CA GLN A 137 -5.69 12.86 -2.99
C GLN A 137 -5.83 13.05 -1.47
N VAL A 138 -4.81 12.68 -0.69
CA VAL A 138 -4.81 12.89 0.77
C VAL A 138 -4.86 14.37 1.11
N THR A 139 -4.09 15.22 0.44
CA THR A 139 -4.13 16.68 0.69
C THR A 139 -5.48 17.29 0.35
N GLN A 140 -6.08 16.88 -0.78
CA GLN A 140 -7.41 17.34 -1.19
C GLN A 140 -8.47 16.91 -0.19
N LEU A 141 -8.52 15.63 0.18
CA LEU A 141 -9.50 15.11 1.14
C LEU A 141 -9.36 15.76 2.51
N ARG A 142 -8.14 16.07 2.96
CA ARG A 142 -7.92 16.82 4.21
C ARG A 142 -8.50 18.24 4.12
N ALA A 143 -8.29 18.94 3.00
CA ALA A 143 -8.85 20.27 2.79
C ALA A 143 -10.38 20.25 2.72
N GLU A 144 -10.97 19.30 2.01
CA GLU A 144 -12.41 19.11 1.92
C GLU A 144 -13.04 18.78 3.28
N ASN A 145 -12.40 17.89 4.05
CA ASN A 145 -12.85 17.53 5.39
C ASN A 145 -12.84 18.76 6.32
N ALA A 146 -11.76 19.55 6.31
CA ALA A 146 -11.69 20.79 7.09
C ALA A 146 -12.78 21.80 6.70
N SER A 147 -13.06 21.94 5.39
CA SER A 147 -14.14 22.79 4.87
C SER A 147 -15.54 22.30 5.30
N LEU A 148 -15.77 20.99 5.25
CA LEU A 148 -17.03 20.38 5.72
C LEU A 148 -17.23 20.58 7.22
N LEU A 149 -16.20 20.38 8.03
CA LEU A 149 -16.25 20.63 9.48
C LEU A 149 -16.56 22.08 9.79
N LYS A 150 -15.92 23.04 9.11
CA LYS A 150 -16.24 24.46 9.26
C LYS A 150 -17.71 24.77 8.97
N ARG A 151 -18.23 24.27 7.83
CA ARG A 151 -19.64 24.44 7.47
C ARG A 151 -20.59 23.81 8.50
N LEU A 152 -20.26 22.64 9.03
CA LEU A 152 -21.03 21.98 10.08
C LEU A 152 -21.07 22.82 11.36
N THR A 153 -19.92 23.37 11.78
CA THR A 153 -19.83 24.27 12.93
C THR A 153 -20.68 25.53 12.72
N ASP A 154 -20.55 26.18 11.57
CA ASP A 154 -21.32 27.39 11.23
C ASP A 154 -22.84 27.12 11.25
N MET A 155 -23.28 26.00 10.66
CA MET A 155 -24.70 25.60 10.67
C MET A 155 -25.20 25.26 12.07
N THR A 156 -24.38 24.58 12.87
CA THR A 156 -24.70 24.26 14.27
C THR A 156 -24.87 25.55 15.08
N GLN A 157 -24.02 26.55 14.85
CA GLN A 157 -24.11 27.85 15.51
C GLN A 157 -25.38 28.60 15.11
N LYS A 158 -25.67 28.70 13.81
CA LYS A 158 -26.93 29.30 13.32
C LYS A 158 -28.16 28.62 13.88
N TYR A 159 -28.15 27.29 14.00
CA TYR A 159 -29.25 26.54 14.62
C TYR A 159 -29.42 26.92 16.10
N LYS A 160 -28.32 27.01 16.86
CA LYS A 160 -28.37 27.44 18.27
C LYS A 160 -28.95 28.86 18.40
N GLU A 161 -28.49 29.79 17.58
CA GLU A 161 -28.99 31.17 17.56
C GLU A 161 -30.49 31.23 17.24
N ALA A 162 -30.94 30.53 16.20
CA ALA A 162 -32.35 30.44 15.85
C ALA A 162 -33.17 29.79 16.98
N SER A 163 -32.65 28.75 17.61
CA SER A 163 -33.29 28.09 18.75
C SER A 163 -33.44 29.03 19.95
N LEU A 164 -32.44 29.87 20.23
CA LEU A 164 -32.53 30.91 21.26
C LEU A 164 -33.54 32.00 20.88
N GLY A 165 -33.52 32.47 19.63
CA GLY A 165 -34.50 33.43 19.11
C GLY A 165 -35.93 32.93 19.24
N ASN A 166 -36.20 31.67 18.88
CA ASN A 166 -37.51 31.05 19.04
C ASN A 166 -37.95 30.97 20.50
N ARG A 167 -37.04 30.68 21.44
CA ARG A 167 -37.36 30.70 22.88
C ARG A 167 -37.74 32.11 23.34
N ASN A 168 -36.98 33.13 22.94
CA ASN A 168 -37.26 34.52 23.28
C ASN A 168 -38.63 34.96 22.76
N LEU A 169 -38.93 34.70 21.48
CA LEU A 169 -40.23 35.01 20.89
C LEU A 169 -41.38 34.32 21.63
N THR A 170 -41.17 33.07 22.07
CA THR A 170 -42.17 32.35 22.87
C THR A 170 -42.45 33.07 24.18
N VAL A 171 -41.40 33.48 24.91
CA VAL A 171 -41.52 34.23 26.17
C VAL A 171 -42.18 35.60 25.94
N ASP A 172 -41.84 36.28 24.86
CA ASP A 172 -42.43 37.58 24.50
C ASP A 172 -43.94 37.45 24.20
N ILE A 173 -44.33 36.42 23.44
CA ILE A 173 -45.74 36.10 23.17
C ILE A 173 -46.49 35.87 24.48
N GLU A 174 -45.97 35.05 25.39
CA GLU A 174 -46.61 34.82 26.69
C GLU A 174 -46.71 36.10 27.52
N THR A 175 -45.68 36.94 27.48
CA THR A 175 -45.66 38.23 28.18
C THR A 175 -46.71 39.18 27.66
N MET A 176 -46.85 39.29 26.33
CA MET A 176 -47.90 40.11 25.71
C MET A 176 -49.29 39.56 26.00
N ARG A 177 -49.47 38.23 25.98
CA ARG A 177 -50.74 37.58 26.37
C ARG A 177 -51.15 37.92 27.80
N ARG A 178 -50.21 37.88 28.76
CA ARG A 178 -50.48 38.28 30.15
C ARG A 178 -50.90 39.75 30.24
N LYS A 179 -50.24 40.66 29.52
CA LYS A 179 -50.58 42.09 29.52
C LYS A 179 -51.98 42.38 28.97
N VAL A 180 -52.39 41.68 27.90
CA VAL A 180 -53.74 41.82 27.32
C VAL A 180 -54.82 41.30 28.27
N TRP A 181 -54.54 40.25 29.02
CA TRP A 181 -55.49 39.64 29.96
C TRP A 181 -55.71 40.43 31.27
N VAL A 182 -54.89 41.44 31.53
CA VAL A 182 -54.95 42.27 32.76
C VAL A 182 -55.71 43.59 32.52
N LEU A 183 -56.05 43.90 31.26
CA LEU A 183 -56.96 44.99 30.87
C LEU A 183 -58.37 44.46 30.64
#